data_AF-A0A1Y4HA77-F1
#
_entry.id   AF-A0A1Y4HA77-F1
#
_cell.length_a   1.000
_cell.length_b   1.000
_cell.length_c   1.000
_cell.angle_alpha   90.00
_cell.angle_beta   90.00
_cell.angle_gamma   90.00
#
_symmetry.space_group_name_H-M   'P 1'
#
loop_
_entity.id
_entity.type
_entity.pdbx_description
1 polymer ?
#
loop_
_entity_poly.entity_id
_entity_poly.type
_entity_poly.pdbx_seq_one_letter_code
_entity_poly.pdbx_strand_id
1 'polypeptide(L)' 'MTEITYTRQGDYNLPNLLPPQEEPVPHGKYALLRKKFLKEHRRVTYTNLLTSGKLNSHLAEIQQTAQRRME' A
#
# COMPACT_ATOMS: atom_id res chain seq x y z
N MET A 1 14.44 0.12 -13.93
CA MET A 1 14.85 1.39 -13.30
C MET A 1 13.58 2.19 -13.05
N THR A 2 13.37 2.71 -11.84
CA THR A 2 12.21 3.58 -11.54
C THR A 2 12.44 4.94 -12.16
N GLU A 3 11.59 5.35 -13.10
CA GLU A 3 11.64 6.69 -13.68
C GLU A 3 11.23 7.72 -12.63
N ILE A 4 12.11 8.68 -12.35
CA ILE A 4 11.80 9.80 -11.45
C ILE A 4 10.96 10.79 -12.28
N THR A 5 9.69 10.97 -11.90
CA THR A 5 8.82 11.98 -12.51
C THR A 5 8.99 13.31 -11.80
N TYR A 6 8.77 14.43 -12.50
CA TYR A 6 8.97 15.77 -11.95
C TYR A 6 7.68 16.59 -12.08
N THR A 7 7.40 17.44 -11.08
CA THR A 7 6.29 18.40 -11.09
C THR A 7 6.86 19.82 -11.03
N ARG A 8 6.41 20.70 -11.93
CA ARG A 8 6.83 22.11 -11.96
C ARG A 8 6.18 22.87 -10.81
N GLN A 9 7.01 23.47 -9.96
CA GLN A 9 6.60 24.33 -8.85
C GLN A 9 7.32 25.68 -9.02
N GLY A 10 6.59 26.67 -9.53
CA GLY A 10 7.16 27.96 -9.96
C GLY A 10 8.14 27.78 -11.12
N ASP A 11 9.40 28.14 -10.89
CA ASP A 11 10.49 28.06 -11.88
C ASP A 11 11.33 26.78 -11.77
N TYR A 12 11.01 25.90 -10.80
CA TYR A 12 11.76 24.68 -10.55
C TYR A 12 10.94 23.43 -10.88
N ASN A 13 11.61 22.39 -11.38
CA ASN A 13 11.05 21.05 -11.51
C ASN A 13 11.47 20.22 -10.30
N LEU A 14 10.53 19.92 -9.41
CA LEU A 14 10.78 19.11 -8.22
C LEU A 14 10.50 17.64 -8.53
N PRO A 15 11.37 16.71 -8.10
CA PRO A 15 11.12 15.28 -8.25
C PRO A 15 9.92 14.86 -7.41
N ASN A 16 9.09 13.98 -7.95
CA ASN A 16 7.97 13.38 -7.25
C ASN A 16 8.50 12.31 -6.30
N LEU A 17 8.62 12.68 -5.02
CA LEU A 17 9.18 11.82 -3.97
C LEU A 17 8.13 10.90 -3.31
N LEU A 18 6.86 11.02 -3.72
CA LEU A 18 5.80 10.21 -3.14
C LEU A 18 5.92 8.77 -3.62
N PRO A 19 5.75 7.77 -2.72
CA PRO A 19 5.62 6.38 -3.14
C PRO A 19 4.39 6.23 -4.06
N PRO A 20 4.33 5.14 -4.85
CA PRO A 20 3.20 4.89 -5.74
C PRO A 20 1.88 5.01 -4.97
N GLN A 21 1.03 5.93 -5.43
CA GLN A 21 -0.28 6.11 -4.81
C GLN A 21 -1.15 4.92 -5.20
N GLU A 22 -1.53 4.11 -4.22
CA GLU A 22 -2.46 3.01 -4.43
C GLU A 22 -3.89 3.51 -4.35
N GLU A 23 -4.76 2.99 -5.21
CA GLU A 23 -6.18 3.29 -5.11
C GLU A 23 -6.73 2.84 -3.74
N PRO A 24 -7.66 3.61 -3.14
CA PRO A 24 -8.29 3.22 -1.88
C PRO A 24 -9.16 1.97 -2.09
N VAL A 25 -8.67 0.83 -1.61
CA VAL A 25 -9.39 -0.45 -1.69
C VAL A 25 -10.38 -0.59 -0.51
N PRO A 26 -11.59 -1.15 -0.72
CA PRO A 26 -12.57 -1.37 0.34
C PRO A 26 -11.98 -2.16 1.53
N HIS A 27 -12.15 -1.59 2.72
CA HIS A 27 -11.59 -2.11 3.97
C HIS A 27 -12.52 -3.15 4.60
N GLY A 28 -12.27 -4.44 4.34
CA GLY A 28 -12.93 -5.54 5.06
C GLY A 28 -12.31 -5.80 6.43
N LYS A 29 -13.05 -6.49 7.32
CA LYS A 29 -12.62 -6.82 8.70
C LYS A 29 -11.24 -7.50 8.73
N TYR A 30 -11.01 -8.47 7.85
CA TYR A 30 -9.75 -9.23 7.82
C TYR A 30 -8.58 -8.42 7.25
N ALA A 31 -8.85 -7.56 6.26
CA ALA A 31 -7.87 -6.59 5.77
C ALA A 31 -7.40 -5.65 6.91
N LEU A 32 -8.33 -5.13 7.71
CA LEU A 32 -7.99 -4.24 8.83
C LEU A 32 -7.14 -4.96 9.91
N LEU A 33 -7.53 -6.19 10.28
CA LEU A 33 -6.76 -7.01 11.22
C LEU A 33 -5.35 -7.28 10.71
N ARG A 34 -5.22 -7.63 9.42
CA ARG A 34 -3.91 -7.86 8.80
C ARG A 34 -3.06 -6.59 8.79
N LYS A 35 -3.64 -5.45 8.45
CA LYS A 35 -2.96 -4.15 8.47
C LYS A 35 -2.43 -3.81 9.86
N LYS A 36 -3.26 -3.99 10.90
CA LYS A 36 -2.88 -3.77 12.30
C LYS A 36 -1.72 -4.68 12.70
N PHE A 37 -1.83 -5.98 12.42
CA PHE A 37 -0.77 -6.95 12.70
C PHE A 37 0.55 -6.60 12.01
N LEU A 38 0.51 -6.19 10.73
CA LEU A 38 1.71 -5.79 9.99
C LEU A 38 2.37 -4.55 10.62
N LYS A 39 1.59 -3.56 11.06
CA LYS A 39 2.12 -2.36 11.74
C LYS A 39 2.72 -2.67 13.11
N GLU A 40 2.10 -3.54 13.89
CA GLU A 40 2.51 -3.78 15.28
C GLU A 40 3.65 -4.80 15.37
N HIS A 41 3.62 -5.84 14.54
CA HIS A 41 4.53 -6.99 14.67
C HIS A 41 5.48 -7.17 13.49
N ARG A 42 5.21 -6.59 12.31
CA ARG A 42 5.99 -6.80 11.08
C ARG A 42 6.29 -5.49 10.35
N ARG A 43 6.80 -4.50 11.10
CA ARG A 43 7.03 -3.13 10.62
C ARG A 43 7.83 -3.06 9.31
N VAL A 44 8.88 -3.86 9.17
CA VAL A 44 9.70 -3.91 7.93
C VAL A 44 8.85 -4.35 6.74
N THR A 45 8.08 -5.41 6.89
CA THR A 45 7.17 -5.90 5.83
C THR A 45 6.12 -4.85 5.49
N TYR A 46 5.52 -4.20 6.50
CA TYR A 46 4.57 -3.12 6.30
C TYR A 46 5.18 -1.98 5.48
N THR A 47 6.36 -1.49 5.88
CA THR A 47 7.05 -0.40 5.19
C THR A 47 7.40 -0.79 3.77
N ASN A 48 7.93 -1.99 3.53
CA ASN A 48 8.28 -2.47 2.19
C ASN A 48 7.04 -2.52 1.28
N LEU A 49 5.92 -3.04 1.77
CA LEU A 49 4.66 -3.07 1.03
C LEU A 49 4.18 -1.66 0.70
N LEU A 50 4.23 -0.75 1.68
CA LEU A 50 3.84 0.65 1.52
C LEU A 50 4.71 1.39 0.50
N THR A 51 6.04 1.28 0.58
CA THR A 51 6.95 1.94 -0.36
C THR A 51 6.90 1.33 -1.75
N SER A 52 6.56 0.04 -1.86
CA SER A 52 6.40 -0.63 -3.15
C SER A 52 5.05 -0.40 -3.83
N GLY A 53 4.08 0.23 -3.15
CA GLY A 53 2.72 0.40 -3.68
C GLY A 53 1.96 -0.91 -3.85
N LYS A 54 2.20 -1.90 -2.96
CA LYS A 54 1.54 -3.22 -3.00
C LYS A 54 0.71 -3.53 -1.75
N LEU A 55 0.56 -2.58 -0.84
CA LEU A 55 -0.08 -2.79 0.44
C LEU A 55 -1.57 -3.10 0.28
N ASN A 56 -2.29 -2.32 -0.50
CA ASN A 56 -3.74 -2.48 -0.69
C ASN A 56 -4.06 -3.76 -1.46
N SER A 57 -3.27 -4.09 -2.49
CA SER A 57 -3.38 -5.38 -3.19
C SER A 57 -3.21 -6.57 -2.23
N HIS A 58 -2.19 -6.55 -1.37
CA HIS A 58 -1.99 -7.60 -0.36
C HIS A 58 -3.17 -7.70 0.62
N LEU A 59 -3.70 -6.56 1.08
CA LEU A 59 -4.84 -6.55 1.99
C LEU A 59 -6.13 -7.06 1.32
N ALA A 60 -6.33 -6.76 0.03
CA ALA A 60 -7.44 -7.25 -0.76
C ALA A 60 -7.42 -8.77 -0.90
N GLU A 61 -6.27 -9.34 -1.24
CA GLU A 61 -6.08 -10.79 -1.34
C GLU A 61 -6.39 -11.51 -0.03
N ILE A 62 -5.94 -10.95 1.10
CA ILE A 62 -6.21 -11.51 2.43
C ILE A 62 -7.71 -11.47 2.75
N GLN A 63 -8.39 -10.36 2.44
CA GLN A 63 -9.83 -10.25 2.63
C GLN A 63 -10.58 -11.27 1.77
N GLN A 64 -10.24 -11.39 0.49
CA GLN A 64 -10.88 -12.34 -0.43
C GLN A 64 -10.62 -13.79 -0.01
N THR A 65 -9.42 -14.09 0.49
CA THR A 65 -9.07 -15.42 0.98
C THR A 65 -9.82 -15.76 2.25
N ALA A 66 -10.00 -14.80 3.15
CA ALA A 66 -10.81 -15.00 4.35
C ALA A 66 -12.28 -15.24 3.99
N GLN A 67 -12.83 -14.44 3.07
CA GLN A 67 -14.21 -14.58 2.59
C GLN A 67 -14.48 -15.98 2.01
N ARG A 68 -13.61 -16.45 1.10
CA ARG A 68 -13.69 -17.79 0.48
C ARG A 68 -13.60 -18.97 1.45
N ARG A 69 -13.12 -18.76 2.68
CA ARG A 69 -13.02 -19.80 3.72
C ARG A 69 -14.20 -19.80 4.68
N MET A 70 -14.98 -18.72 4.67
CA MET A 70 -16.20 -18.59 5.47
C MET A 70 -17.45 -19.01 4.68
N GLU A 71 -17.34 -19.05 3.36
CA GLU A 71 -18.24 -19.71 2.42
C GLU A 71 -18.03 -21.23 2.44
#